data_AF-A0A821J074-F1
#
_entry.id   AF-A0A821J074-F1
#
_cell.length_a   1.000
_cell.length_b   1.000
_cell.length_c   1.000
_cell.angle_alpha   90.00
_cell.angle_beta   90.00
_cell.angle_gamma   90.00
#
_symmetry.space_group_name_H-M   'P 1'
#
loop_
_entity.id
_entity.type
_entity.pdbx_description
1 polymer ?
#
loop_
_entity_poly.entity_id
_entity_poly.type
_entity_poly.pdbx_seq_one_letter_code
_entity_poly.pdbx_strand_id
1 'polypeptide(L)'
;MTRTFLPCLKTQKAHGVAICLDKTAMRVWKDSGSEWEPINEQIVKIHLYCVPIHITVIAVYAPVNPQTKQMGDECDQFYADLQDTINKVS
;
A
#
# COMPACT_ATOMS: atom_id res chain seq x y z
N MET A 1 41.05 25.09 -3.73
CA MET A 1 39.59 24.98 -3.91
C MET A 1 39.17 23.56 -3.60
N THR A 2 38.74 23.30 -2.38
CA THR A 2 38.34 21.97 -1.89
C THR A 2 36.84 21.82 -2.13
N ARG A 3 36.44 20.89 -3.01
CA ARG A 3 35.02 20.56 -3.22
C ARG A 3 34.51 19.79 -1.99
N THR A 4 33.71 20.47 -1.17
CA THR A 4 32.94 19.84 -0.10
C THR A 4 31.85 18.97 -0.75
N PHE A 5 31.96 17.66 -0.59
CA PHE A 5 30.87 16.74 -0.92
C PHE A 5 29.77 16.94 0.13
N LEU A 6 28.62 17.45 -0.29
CA LEU A 6 27.42 17.42 0.54
C LEU A 6 27.02 15.95 0.75
N PRO A 7 26.72 15.51 1.99
CA PRO A 7 26.18 14.18 2.21
C PRO A 7 24.87 14.04 1.45
N CYS A 8 24.74 12.93 0.70
CA CYS A 8 23.51 12.52 0.06
C CYS A 8 22.41 12.51 1.13
N LEU A 9 21.46 13.44 1.05
CA LEU A 9 20.26 13.45 1.87
C LEU A 9 19.62 12.08 1.68
N LYS A 10 19.58 11.28 2.76
CA LYS A 10 18.82 10.03 2.80
C LYS A 10 17.40 10.39 2.37
N THR A 11 17.02 10.01 1.15
CA THR A 11 15.63 10.04 0.73
C THR A 11 14.88 9.22 1.78
N GLN A 12 13.93 9.85 2.50
CA GLN A 12 12.94 9.10 3.29
C GLN A 12 12.48 7.93 2.42
N LYS A 13 12.56 6.71 2.96
CA LYS A 13 12.13 5.49 2.25
C LYS A 13 10.78 5.77 1.60
N ALA A 14 10.76 5.96 0.28
CA ALA A 14 9.56 6.30 -0.49
C ALA A 14 8.84 5.00 -0.88
N HIS A 15 8.50 4.20 0.13
CA HIS A 15 7.76 2.96 -0.05
C HIS A 15 6.38 3.18 0.54
N GLY A 16 5.36 3.14 -0.30
CA GLY A 16 4.00 3.40 0.13
C GLY A 16 3.00 3.24 -1.00
N VAL A 17 1.75 3.00 -0.62
CA VAL A 17 0.61 2.94 -1.53
C VAL A 17 -0.35 4.08 -1.20
N ALA A 18 -0.91 4.71 -2.23
CA ALA A 18 -1.90 5.76 -2.07
C ALA A 18 -3.01 5.62 -3.12
N ILE A 19 -4.22 6.02 -2.73
CA ILE A 19 -5.37 6.09 -3.62
C ILE A 19 -5.71 7.56 -3.80
N CYS A 20 -5.63 8.05 -5.04
CA CYS A 20 -5.99 9.41 -5.37
C CYS A 20 -7.31 9.40 -6.13
N LEU A 21 -8.32 10.07 -5.59
CA LEU A 21 -9.62 10.24 -6.21
C LEU A 21 -9.84 11.72 -6.52
N ASP A 22 -10.42 12.00 -7.68
CA ASP A 22 -10.95 13.34 -7.94
C ASP A 22 -12.21 13.60 -7.10
N LYS A 23 -12.73 14.83 -7.14
CA LYS A 23 -13.90 15.23 -6.34
C LYS A 23 -15.16 14.42 -6.68
N THR A 24 -15.33 14.03 -7.94
CA THR A 24 -16.50 13.30 -8.41
C THR A 24 -16.43 11.85 -7.94
N ALA A 25 -15.29 11.19 -8.15
CA ALA A 25 -15.02 9.83 -7.69
C ALA A 25 -15.11 9.74 -6.17
N MET A 26 -14.59 10.73 -5.43
CA MET A 26 -14.70 10.78 -3.98
C MET A 26 -16.15 10.88 -3.50
N ARG A 27 -17.00 11.62 -4.20
CA ARG A 27 -18.43 11.70 -3.89
C ARG A 27 -19.11 10.35 -4.13
N VAL A 28 -18.91 9.77 -5.31
CA VAL A 28 -19.48 8.45 -5.66
C VAL A 28 -19.04 7.38 -4.67
N TRP A 29 -17.77 7.40 -4.27
CA TRP A 29 -17.21 6.50 -3.27
C TRP A 29 -17.92 6.61 -1.92
N LYS A 30 -18.19 7.84 -1.45
CA LYS A 30 -18.91 8.07 -0.20
C LYS A 30 -20.37 7.66 -0.30
N ASP A 31 -21.03 8.07 -1.38
CA ASP A 31 -22.46 7.80 -1.59
C ASP A 31 -22.74 6.30 -1.75
N SER A 32 -21.77 5.53 -2.25
CA SER A 32 -21.86 4.07 -2.35
C SER A 32 -21.56 3.34 -1.04
N GLY A 33 -21.03 4.04 -0.03
CA GLY A 33 -20.57 3.44 1.21
C GLY A 33 -19.24 2.69 1.08
N SER A 34 -18.46 2.92 0.00
CA SER A 34 -17.16 2.28 -0.20
C SER A 34 -16.16 2.64 0.90
N GLU A 35 -15.32 1.68 1.27
CA GLU A 35 -14.39 1.79 2.39
C GLU A 35 -12.98 1.42 1.97
N TRP A 36 -11.99 1.88 2.74
CA TRP A 36 -10.62 1.43 2.62
C TRP A 36 -9.99 1.26 4.01
N GLU A 37 -9.03 0.35 4.09
CA GLU A 37 -8.30 0.02 5.31
C GLU A 37 -6.81 -0.13 4.97
N PRO A 38 -5.92 0.62 5.64
CA PRO A 38 -4.48 0.37 5.52
C PRO A 38 -4.15 -0.89 6.32
N ILE A 39 -3.58 -1.89 5.65
CA ILE A 39 -3.11 -3.12 6.32
C ILE A 39 -1.73 -2.88 6.91
N ASN A 40 -0.84 -2.27 6.13
CA ASN A 40 0.45 -1.76 6.56
C ASN A 40 0.86 -0.59 5.63
N GLU A 41 2.10 -0.11 5.73
CA GLU A 41 2.58 1.03 4.92
C GLU A 41 2.54 0.77 3.40
N GLN A 42 2.55 -0.50 2.97
CA GLN A 42 2.69 -0.93 1.58
C GLN A 42 1.44 -1.64 1.02
N ILE A 43 0.42 -1.89 1.85
CA ILE A 43 -0.79 -2.60 1.47
C ILE A 43 -2.02 -1.80 1.91
N VAL A 44 -2.91 -1.54 0.96
CA VAL A 44 -4.24 -0.97 1.22
C VAL A 44 -5.31 -1.88 0.66
N LYS A 45 -6.31 -2.20 1.49
CA LYS A 45 -7.51 -2.93 1.10
C LYS A 45 -8.63 -1.94 0.85
N ILE A 46 -9.37 -2.14 -0.23
CA ILE A 46 -10.46 -1.30 -0.66
C ILE A 46 -11.70 -2.17 -0.85
N HIS A 47 -12.81 -1.79 -0.26
CA HIS A 47 -14.12 -2.37 -0.52
C HIS A 47 -14.94 -1.38 -1.36
N LEU A 48 -15.16 -1.72 -2.63
CA LEU A 48 -16.04 -1.00 -3.52
C LEU A 48 -17.43 -1.62 -3.47
N TYR A 49 -18.38 -0.91 -2.87
CA TYR A 49 -19.79 -1.30 -2.89
C TYR A 49 -20.45 -0.73 -4.14
N CYS A 50 -20.36 -1.46 -5.25
CA CYS A 50 -21.14 -1.14 -6.44
C CYS A 50 -22.37 -2.04 -6.46
N VAL A 51 -23.57 -1.51 -6.73
CA VAL A 51 -24.75 -2.38 -6.93
C VAL A 51 -24.76 -2.82 -8.40
N PRO A 52 -24.87 -4.13 -8.73
CA PRO A 52 -25.16 -5.28 -7.86
C PRO A 52 -23.95 -6.10 -7.39
N ILE A 53 -22.71 -5.66 -7.61
CA ILE A 53 -21.49 -6.44 -7.37
C ILE A 53 -20.55 -5.72 -6.41
N HIS A 54 -20.23 -6.36 -5.29
CA HIS A 54 -19.20 -5.88 -4.38
C HIS A 54 -17.81 -6.32 -4.88
N ILE A 55 -16.87 -5.39 -4.94
CA ILE A 55 -15.51 -5.65 -5.43
C ILE A 55 -14.53 -5.29 -4.32
N THR A 56 -13.67 -6.23 -3.96
CA THR A 56 -12.52 -5.95 -3.08
C THR A 56 -11.26 -5.79 -3.93
N VAL A 57 -10.59 -4.66 -3.78
CA VAL A 57 -9.31 -4.37 -4.43
C VAL A 57 -8.23 -4.31 -3.34
N ILE A 58 -7.16 -5.08 -3.51
CA ILE A 58 -5.98 -5.02 -2.64
C ILE A 58 -4.85 -4.40 -3.48
N ALA A 59 -4.46 -3.18 -3.14
CA ALA A 59 -3.36 -2.48 -3.81
C ALA A 59 -2.09 -2.63 -2.98
N VAL A 60 -1.02 -3.04 -3.65
CA VAL A 60 0.20 -3.54 -3.01
C VAL A 60 1.43 -2.91 -3.67
N TYR A 61 2.32 -2.34 -2.86
CA TYR A 61 3.69 -2.02 -3.26
C TYR A 61 4.60 -3.16 -2.78
N ALA A 62 4.94 -4.09 -3.68
CA ALA A 62 5.69 -5.28 -3.30
C ALA A 62 7.13 -4.93 -2.89
N PRO A 63 7.68 -5.58 -1.84
CA PRO A 63 9.06 -5.38 -1.46
C PRO A 63 10.00 -5.91 -2.54
N VAL A 64 11.18 -5.29 -2.65
CA VAL A 64 12.25 -5.74 -3.55
C VAL A 64 13.01 -6.92 -2.94
N ASN A 65 13.68 -7.72 -3.77
CA ASN A 65 14.47 -8.85 -3.31
C ASN A 65 15.41 -8.45 -2.17
N PRO A 66 15.36 -9.15 -1.02
CA PRO A 66 16.12 -8.79 0.15
C PRO A 66 17.62 -8.98 -0.10
N GLN A 67 18.40 -7.97 0.26
CA GLN A 67 19.87 -8.02 0.19
C GLN A 67 20.49 -8.35 1.55
N THR A 68 19.70 -8.28 2.62
CA THR A 68 20.12 -8.58 3.99
C THR A 68 19.09 -9.48 4.66
N LYS A 69 19.50 -10.17 5.74
CA LYS A 69 18.57 -11.02 6.52
C LYS A 69 17.40 -10.22 7.09
N GLN A 70 17.67 -9.04 7.63
CA GLN A 70 16.63 -8.16 8.17
C GLN A 70 15.60 -7.77 7.09
N MET A 71 16.05 -7.46 5.86
CA MET A 71 15.12 -7.22 4.75
C MET A 71 14.31 -8.47 4.39
N GLY A 72 14.90 -9.66 4.55
CA GLY A 72 14.20 -10.94 4.35
C GLY A 72 13.06 -11.11 5.35
N ASP A 73 13.33 -10.89 6.63
CA ASP A 73 12.31 -10.97 7.70
C ASP A 73 11.18 -9.94 7.47
N GLU A 74 11.52 -8.72 7.03
CA GLU A 74 10.54 -7.68 6.64
C GLU A 74 9.69 -8.11 5.42
N CYS A 75 10.29 -8.80 4.44
CA CYS A 75 9.56 -9.34 3.29
C CYS A 75 8.62 -10.48 3.69
N ASP A 76 9.08 -11.40 4.53
CA ASP A 76 8.27 -12.54 4.99
C ASP A 76 7.05 -12.06 5.77
N GLN A 77 7.22 -11.07 6.66
CA GLN A 77 6.11 -10.46 7.37
C GLN A 77 5.12 -9.78 6.41
N PHE A 78 5.62 -9.05 5.41
CA PHE A 78 4.78 -8.44 4.40
C PHE A 78 3.92 -9.47 3.66
N TYR A 79 4.49 -10.62 3.27
CA TYR A 79 3.74 -11.68 2.59
C TYR A 79 2.75 -12.38 3.52
N ALA A 80 3.06 -12.51 4.81
CA ALA A 80 2.11 -12.99 5.81
C ALA A 80 0.90 -12.05 5.94
N ASP A 81 1.13 -10.73 6.06
CA ASP A 81 0.07 -9.73 6.12
C ASP A 81 -0.82 -9.77 4.86
N LEU A 82 -0.20 -9.92 3.68
CA LEU A 82 -0.91 -10.04 2.40
C LEU A 82 -1.78 -11.30 2.36
N GLN A 83 -1.24 -12.45 2.76
CA GLN A 83 -1.97 -13.71 2.79
C GLN A 83 -3.16 -13.64 3.76
N ASP A 84 -2.96 -13.10 4.96
CA ASP A 84 -4.02 -12.89 5.95
C ASP A 84 -5.11 -11.96 5.43
N THR A 85 -4.72 -10.92 4.68
CA THR A 85 -5.67 -10.00 4.04
C THR A 85 -6.51 -10.72 3.00
N ILE A 86 -5.90 -11.52 2.12
CA ILE A 86 -6.61 -12.29 1.09
C ILE A 86 -7.57 -13.30 1.72
N ASN A 87 -7.15 -14.00 2.77
CA ASN A 87 -7.98 -14.98 3.48
C ASN A 87 -9.24 -14.36 4.09
N LYS A 88 -9.20 -13.08 4.49
CA LYS A 88 -10.34 -12.35 5.07
C LYS A 88 -11.33 -11.80 4.04
N VAL A 89 -10.99 -11.83 2.75
CA VAL A 89 -11.87 -11.41 1.65
C VAL A 89 -12.78 -12.56 1.19
N SER A 90 -12.44 -13.79 1.55
CA SER A 90 -13.16 -15.02 1.18
C SER A 90 -14.42 -15.25 2.02
#